data_AF-A0A352EF11-F1
#
_entry.id   AF-A0A352EF11-F1
#
_cell.length_a   1.000
_cell.length_b   1.000
_cell.length_c   1.000
_cell.angle_alpha   90.00
_cell.angle_beta   90.00
_cell.angle_gamma   90.00
#
_symmetry.space_group_name_H-M   'P 1'
#
loop_
_entity.id
_entity.type
_entity.pdbx_description
1 polymer ?
#
loop_
_entity_poly.entity_id
_entity_poly.type
_entity_poly.pdbx_seq_one_letter_code
_entity_poly.pdbx_strand_id
1 'polypeptide(L)' 'MLQIQRLRQEPEVIIAGLKKRGIDATQTVNMLIELDGERRQIRHSLEDKQAQSNALAKEIGVFFKSG' A
#
# COMPACT_ATOMS: atom_id res chain seq x y z
N MET A 1 -14.62 10.65 -3.80
CA MET A 1 -13.73 9.81 -2.97
C MET A 1 -12.58 10.68 -2.48
N LEU A 2 -12.31 10.78 -1.17
CA LEU A 2 -11.09 11.45 -0.70
C LEU A 2 -9.88 10.68 -1.23
N GLN A 3 -9.05 11.33 -2.05
CA GLN A 3 -7.78 10.75 -2.46
C GLN A 3 -6.91 10.55 -1.22
N ILE A 4 -6.52 9.31 -0.93
CA ILE A 4 -5.57 8.97 0.14
C ILE A 4 -4.28 9.82 0.04
N GLN A 5 -3.88 10.21 -1.18
CA GLN A 5 -2.79 11.16 -1.40
C GLN A 5 -3.00 12.52 -0.74
N ARG A 6 -4.22 13.07 -0.75
CA ARG A 6 -4.53 14.32 -0.05
C ARG A 6 -4.44 14.18 1.46
N LEU A 7 -4.86 13.04 2.02
CA LEU A 7 -4.65 12.75 3.44
C LEU A 7 -3.17 12.70 3.82
N ARG A 8 -2.32 12.26 2.89
CA ARG A 8 -0.88 12.14 3.11
C ARG A 8 -0.13 13.45 2.89
N GLN A 9 -0.60 14.28 1.96
CA GLN A 9 0.00 15.58 1.65
C GLN A 9 -0.35 16.64 2.68
N GLU A 10 -1.60 16.65 3.17
CA GLU A 10 -2.09 17.68 4.09
C GLU A 10 -2.94 17.09 5.23
N PRO A 11 -2.38 16.16 6.05
CA PRO A 11 -3.11 15.55 7.16
C PRO A 11 -3.63 16.61 8.14
N GLU A 12 -2.82 17.62 8.45
CA GLU A 12 -3.18 18.69 9.39
C GLU A 12 -4.33 19.57 8.90
N VAL A 13 -4.38 19.87 7.60
CA VAL A 13 -5.45 20.70 7.00
C VAL A 13 -6.78 19.96 7.07
N ILE A 14 -6.76 18.64 6.83
CA ILE A 14 -7.94 17.79 6.91
C ILE A 14 -8.41 17.63 8.36
N ILE A 15 -7.49 17.40 9.29
CA ILE A 15 -7.80 17.33 10.73
C ILE A 15 -8.36 18.67 11.22
N ALA A 16 -7.76 19.79 10.85
CA ALA A 16 -8.25 21.13 11.22
C ALA A 16 -9.63 21.42 10.62
N GLY A 17 -9.87 21.01 9.36
CA GLY A 17 -11.18 21.15 8.70
C GLY A 17 -12.27 20.27 9.31
N LEU A 18 -11.93 19.05 9.75
CA LEU A 18 -12.85 18.13 10.41
C LEU A 18 -13.11 18.54 11.86
N LYS A 19 -12.09 19.06 12.55
CA LYS A 19 -12.20 19.64 13.89
C LYS A 19 -13.13 20.86 13.92
N LYS A 20 -13.11 21.70 12.87
CA LYS A 20 -14.10 22.79 12.69
C LYS A 20 -15.54 22.30 12.56
N ARG A 21 -15.75 21.05 12.13
CA ARG A 21 -17.07 20.40 12.06
C ARG A 21 -17.41 19.60 13.33
N GLY A 22 -16.56 19.66 14.37
CA GLY A 22 -16.75 18.92 15.62
C GLY A 22 -16.40 17.43 15.54
N ILE A 23 -15.72 16.99 14.47
CA ILE A 23 -15.33 15.59 14.27
C ILE A 23 -13.83 15.50 14.47
N ASP A 24 -13.41 14.81 15.53
CA ASP A 24 -11.98 14.56 15.75
C ASP A 24 -11.52 13.36 14.92
N ALA A 25 -11.01 13.66 13.72
CA ALA A 25 -10.54 12.66 12.77
C ALA A 25 -9.05 12.33 12.92
N THR A 26 -8.38 12.86 13.94
CA THR A 26 -6.93 12.73 14.13
C THR A 26 -6.48 11.27 14.17
N GLN A 27 -7.15 10.44 14.98
CA GLN A 27 -6.85 9.01 15.07
C GLN A 27 -7.14 8.27 13.77
N THR A 28 -8.29 8.56 13.13
CA THR A 28 -8.70 7.92 11.89
C THR A 28 -7.73 8.22 10.75
N VAL A 29 -7.24 9.46 10.65
CA VAL A 29 -6.26 9.88 9.64
C VAL A 29 -4.94 9.15 9.84
N ASN A 30 -4.44 9.10 11.09
CA ASN A 30 -3.19 8.39 11.39
C ASN A 30 -3.29 6.89 11.12
N MET A 31 -4.36 6.23 11.57
CA MET A 31 -4.63 4.82 11.26
C MET A 31 -4.72 4.57 9.76
N LEU A 32 -5.36 5.46 9.00
CA LEU A 32 -5.47 5.29 7.56
C LEU A 32 -4.11 5.42 6.86
N ILE A 33 -3.25 6.32 7.34
CA ILE A 33 -1.88 6.48 6.81
C ILE A 33 -1.05 5.22 7.10
N GLU A 34 -1.12 4.68 8.31
CA GLU A 34 -0.43 3.44 8.67
C GLU A 34 -0.92 2.25 7.83
N LEU A 35 -2.23 2.04 7.77
CA LEU A 35 -2.84 0.94 7.00
C LEU A 35 -2.50 1.03 5.51
N ASP A 36 -2.46 2.24 4.95
CA ASP A 36 -2.07 2.45 3.55
C ASP A 36 -0.56 2.21 3.32
N GLY A 37 0.28 2.45 4.33
CA GLY A 37 1.69 2.07 4.34
C GLY A 37 1.87 0.55 4.31
N GLU A 38 1.18 -0.14 5.23
CA GLU A 38 1.20 -1.60 5.34
C GLU A 38 0.68 -2.26 4.06
N ARG A 39 -0.43 -1.75 3.50
CA ARG A 39 -0.98 -2.22 2.23
C ARG A 39 0.03 -2.10 1.09
N ARG A 40 0.77 -1.00 1.00
CA ARG A 40 1.80 -0.82 -0.04
C ARG A 40 2.95 -1.81 0.13
N GLN A 41 3.36 -2.08 1.36
CA GLN A 41 4.41 -3.04 1.66
C GLN A 41 3.98 -4.48 1.32
N ILE A 42 2.76 -4.87 1.69
CA ILE A 42 2.19 -6.17 1.34
C ILE A 42 2.11 -6.32 -0.19
N ARG A 43 1.65 -5.26 -0.88
CA ARG A 43 1.55 -5.28 -2.34
C ARG A 43 2.92 -5.44 -3.01
N HIS A 44 3.94 -4.72 -2.55
CA HIS A 44 5.31 -4.89 -3.04
C HIS A 44 5.82 -6.31 -2.81
N SER A 45 5.62 -6.86 -1.61
CA SER A 45 6.05 -8.22 -1.29
C SER A 45 5.35 -9.28 -2.16
N LEU A 46 4.06 -9.06 -2.46
CA LEU A 46 3.30 -9.94 -3.35
C LEU A 46 3.84 -9.89 -4.78
N GLU A 47 4.09 -8.69 -5.30
CA GLU A 47 4.64 -8.50 -6.65
C GLU A 47 6.04 -9.13 -6.77
N ASP A 48 6.90 -8.96 -5.75
CA ASP A 48 8.22 -9.61 -5.69
C ASP A 48 8.12 -11.13 -5.69
N LYS A 49 7.26 -11.71 -4.85
CA LYS A 49 7.06 -13.16 -4.78
C LYS A 49 6.52 -13.73 -6.08
N GLN A 50 5.60 -13.02 -6.73
CA GLN A 50 5.05 -13.42 -8.02
C GLN A 50 6.12 -13.39 -9.11
N ALA A 51 6.97 -12.36 -9.13
CA ALA A 51 8.08 -12.27 -10.06
C ALA A 51 9.10 -13.40 -9.86
N GLN A 52 9.46 -13.70 -8.61
CA GLN A 52 10.34 -14.81 -8.26
C GLN A 52 9.75 -16.17 -8.68
N SER A 53 8.47 -16.40 -8.39
CA SER A 53 7.78 -17.64 -8.78
C SER A 53 7.76 -17.83 -10.30
N ASN A 54 7.47 -16.77 -11.06
CA ASN A 54 7.49 -16.82 -12.52
C ASN A 54 8.90 -17.04 -13.09
N ALA A 55 9.94 -16.47 -12.47
CA ALA A 55 11.33 -16.69 -12.86
C ALA A 55 11.73 -18.15 -12.63
N LEU A 56 11.45 -18.70 -11.45
CA LEU A 56 11.72 -20.10 -11.10
C LEU A 56 10.98 -21.07 -12.05
N ALA A 57 9.71 -20.80 -12.37
CA ALA A 57 8.96 -21.62 -13.31
C ALA A 57 9.59 -21.65 -14.71
N LYS A 58 10.15 -20.51 -15.18
CA LYS A 58 10.89 -20.46 -16.44
C LYS A 58 12.18 -21.24 -16.39
N GLU A 59 12.94 -21.14 -15.30
CA GLU A 59 14.19 -21.88 -15.11
C GLU A 59 13.93 -23.40 -15.14
N ILE A 60 12.90 -23.87 -14.42
CA ILE A 60 12.49 -25.29 -14.43
C ILE A 60 12.16 -25.75 -15.86
N GLY A 61 11.42 -24.96 -16.63
CA GLY A 61 11.07 -25.28 -18.01
C GLY A 61 12.28 -25.36 -18.95
N VAL A 62 13.31 -24.53 -18.72
CA VAL A 62 14.57 -24.59 -19.47
C VAL A 62 15.33 -25.87 -19.09
N PHE A 63 15.49 -26.14 -17.79
CA PHE A 63 16.17 -27.35 -17.32
C PHE A 63 15.54 -28.64 -17.86
N PHE A 64 14.21 -28.71 -17.90
CA PHE A 64 13.47 -29.86 -18.43
C PHE A 64 13.61 -30.03 -19.96
N LYS A 65 13.94 -28.97 -20.70
CA LYS A 65 14.22 -29.05 -22.15
C LYS A 65 15.66 -29.44 -22.47
N SER A 66 16.57 -29.22 -21.54
CA SER A 66 18.01 -29.47 -21.71
C SER A 66 18.49 -30.82 -21.16
N GLY A 67 17.61 -31.60 -20.52
CA GLY A 67 17.83 -33.00 -20.14
C GLY A 67 17.00 -33.94 -20.99
#